data_AF-A0A7C2PYP9-F1
#
_entry.id   AF-A0A7C2PYP9-F1
#
_cell.length_a   1.000
_cell.length_b   1.000
_cell.length_c   1.000
_cell.angle_alpha   90.00
_cell.angle_beta   90.00
_cell.angle_gamma   90.00
#
_symmetry.space_group_name_H-M   'P 1'
#
loop_
_entity.id
_entity.type
_entity.pdbx_description
1 polymer ?
#
loop_
_entity_poly.entity_id
_entity_poly.type
_entity_poly.pdbx_seq_one_letter_code
_entity_poly.pdbx_strand_id
1 'polypeptide(L)'
;MRPATISRYSLLGLIISFLMFSAGCTWAPAATSSPTAQPITATATPDRQPTPEPPRPTVAPMIGLANPAARYCIEQGGQVEIQTTADGAQLGLCVFNDGTVCEEWAFLRGECAPGQQYQIDSNAVSDTTTLDPVVRELFALVKAELPPQAFDSFAAQPLPSTPERQLWAVYSTGMRNFDLDPPVPHFIAVYAYTNEHWQLLSRQNLVSVSEEDGSSLEPDFIGAVRQVKISPDRIWLQVEGGLGAHSGSYHLFSFAADTLRLELAAYASSPGVGSIADLDGDGIAEVVLDRSERYIFCYACGVYYPFYQVYAWENGSMVERTISELVPQYQTAPYAEQNGQAVTFAQTDLWAEALTAINAAVAAAGSADPPTTGGSLRWNQRLIQKMHDAHLEAIVNSAFPLLNRVFYGDYNGVVDQMRQTAPAEIFSTKSPLIVGTVAEGWETTLGEHLISATERVLAIQPDRAEVFFVQAWGRFLVDATDPAIATDLDRAAQLQPDTPLFVESATWWKNR
;
A
#
# COMPACT_ATOMS: atom_id res chain seq x y z
N MET A 1 42.34 37.93 -44.77
CA MET A 1 43.54 37.15 -44.37
C MET A 1 43.43 36.85 -42.89
N ARG A 2 43.27 35.57 -42.53
CA ARG A 2 43.59 34.98 -41.21
C ARG A 2 45.14 34.87 -41.08
N PRO A 3 45.74 34.41 -39.96
CA PRO A 3 45.37 34.43 -38.52
C PRO A 3 46.58 34.72 -37.59
N ALA A 4 46.38 34.72 -36.25
CA ALA A 4 47.35 34.20 -35.26
C ALA A 4 46.67 34.14 -33.86
N THR A 5 46.19 32.98 -33.42
CA THR A 5 46.81 32.00 -32.48
C THR A 5 46.80 32.38 -30.99
N ILE A 6 46.06 31.55 -30.26
CA ILE A 6 45.97 31.42 -28.80
C ILE A 6 47.12 30.49 -28.33
N SER A 7 47.80 30.83 -27.22
CA SER A 7 48.37 29.82 -26.31
C SER A 7 48.78 30.37 -24.94
N ARG A 8 48.18 29.76 -23.90
CA ARG A 8 48.73 29.30 -22.61
C ARG A 8 49.37 30.29 -21.62
N TYR A 9 48.73 30.39 -20.46
CA TYR A 9 49.41 30.45 -19.15
C TYR A 9 48.94 29.28 -18.27
N SER A 10 49.92 28.60 -17.70
CA SER A 10 49.81 27.50 -16.75
C SER A 10 49.60 28.02 -15.32
N LEU A 11 48.89 27.27 -14.47
CA LEU A 11 49.24 27.22 -13.05
C LEU A 11 48.93 25.85 -12.44
N LEU A 12 49.96 25.29 -11.82
CA LEU A 12 50.00 24.08 -11.01
C LEU A 12 49.04 24.16 -9.81
N GLY A 13 48.39 23.04 -9.48
CA GLY A 13 47.62 22.86 -8.24
C GLY A 13 47.45 21.39 -7.88
N LEU A 14 48.43 20.88 -7.11
CA LEU A 14 48.38 19.80 -6.11
C LEU A 14 47.29 18.71 -6.24
N ILE A 15 47.69 17.49 -6.65
CA ILE A 15 46.89 16.27 -6.51
C ILE A 15 47.24 15.62 -5.16
N ILE A 16 46.31 15.66 -4.21
CA ILE A 16 46.36 14.87 -2.97
C ILE A 16 45.54 13.61 -3.22
N SER A 17 46.25 12.48 -3.36
CA SER A 17 45.67 11.15 -3.47
C SER A 17 45.20 10.68 -2.08
N PHE A 18 43.89 10.68 -1.85
CA PHE A 18 43.28 10.00 -0.71
C PHE A 18 42.85 8.60 -1.15
N LEU A 19 43.65 7.60 -0.78
CA LEU A 19 43.32 6.19 -0.87
C LEU A 19 42.28 5.87 0.21
N MET A 20 41.01 5.78 -0.19
CA MET A 20 39.96 5.15 0.60
C MET A 20 40.03 3.64 0.38
N PHE A 21 40.45 2.92 1.41
CA PHE A 21 40.33 1.46 1.53
C PHE A 21 38.83 1.11 1.66
N SER A 22 38.19 0.76 0.55
CA SER A 22 36.91 0.05 0.57
C SER A 22 37.21 -1.44 0.81
N ALA A 23 36.92 -1.93 2.02
CA ALA A 23 36.83 -3.35 2.29
C ALA A 23 35.60 -3.92 1.56
N GLY A 24 35.81 -4.37 0.32
CA GLY A 24 34.81 -5.11 -0.43
C GLY A 24 34.72 -6.54 0.08
N CYS A 25 33.62 -6.88 0.75
CA CYS A 25 33.20 -8.26 0.90
C CYS A 25 32.71 -8.75 -0.47
N THR A 26 33.50 -9.61 -1.09
CA THR A 26 33.14 -10.33 -2.32
C THR A 26 32.13 -11.42 -2.00
N TRP A 27 30.91 -11.31 -2.53
CA TRP A 27 30.00 -12.44 -2.64
C TRP A 27 30.52 -13.45 -3.66
N ALA A 28 30.71 -14.69 -3.22
CA ALA A 28 30.97 -15.83 -4.07
C ALA A 28 29.64 -16.33 -4.67
N PRO A 29 29.62 -16.79 -5.94
CA PRO A 29 28.40 -17.33 -6.53
C PRO A 29 28.05 -18.68 -5.90
N ALA A 30 26.81 -18.82 -5.43
CA ALA A 30 26.26 -20.10 -5.00
C ALA A 30 26.11 -21.02 -6.22
N ALA A 31 26.77 -22.17 -6.17
CA ALA A 31 26.62 -23.23 -7.15
C ALA A 31 25.22 -23.86 -7.02
N THR A 32 24.43 -23.78 -8.07
CA THR A 32 23.16 -24.49 -8.22
C THR A 32 23.41 -25.98 -8.47
N SER A 33 23.11 -26.83 -7.50
CA SER A 33 22.90 -28.26 -7.72
C SER A 33 21.46 -28.61 -7.32
N SER A 34 20.60 -28.79 -8.32
CA SER A 34 19.24 -29.30 -8.16
C SER A 34 19.27 -30.78 -7.73
N PRO A 35 18.58 -31.21 -6.67
CA PRO A 35 18.40 -32.62 -6.39
C PRO A 35 17.24 -33.17 -7.26
N THR A 36 17.57 -34.19 -8.06
CA THR A 36 16.63 -34.98 -8.86
C THR A 36 15.64 -35.71 -7.94
N ALA A 37 14.35 -35.39 -8.02
CA ALA A 37 13.30 -36.13 -7.33
C ALA A 37 13.10 -37.51 -7.98
N GLN A 38 13.25 -38.57 -7.18
CA GLN A 38 12.91 -39.94 -7.55
C GLN A 38 11.41 -40.21 -7.29
N PRO A 39 10.74 -41.04 -8.11
CA PRO A 39 9.33 -41.34 -7.95
C PRO A 39 9.11 -42.32 -6.77
N ILE A 40 8.18 -41.96 -5.88
CA ILE A 40 7.76 -42.80 -4.74
C ILE A 40 6.64 -43.73 -5.20
N THR A 41 6.89 -45.04 -5.14
CA THR A 41 5.92 -46.08 -5.48
C THR A 41 4.86 -46.19 -4.37
N ALA A 42 3.60 -45.85 -4.67
CA ALA A 42 2.48 -46.02 -3.76
C ALA A 42 1.96 -47.48 -3.80
N THR A 43 1.93 -48.13 -2.63
CA THR A 43 1.37 -49.47 -2.41
C THR A 43 -0.16 -49.40 -2.33
N ALA A 44 -0.83 -50.21 -3.17
CA ALA A 44 -2.29 -50.32 -3.22
C ALA A 44 -2.87 -51.10 -2.03
N THR A 45 -3.95 -50.58 -1.45
CA THR A 45 -4.87 -51.29 -0.53
C THR A 45 -6.13 -51.75 -1.29
N PRO A 46 -6.82 -52.82 -0.85
CA PRO A 46 -7.83 -53.48 -1.67
C PRO A 46 -9.17 -52.75 -1.71
N ASP A 47 -9.75 -52.87 -2.90
CA ASP A 47 -10.97 -52.33 -3.48
C ASP A 47 -12.23 -52.54 -2.62
N ARG A 48 -12.97 -51.45 -2.37
CA ARG A 48 -14.34 -51.49 -1.85
C ARG A 48 -15.23 -50.74 -2.83
N GLN A 49 -16.05 -51.49 -3.55
CA GLN A 49 -16.90 -51.04 -4.64
C GLN A 49 -17.94 -50.00 -4.16
N PRO A 50 -18.02 -48.80 -4.78
CA PRO A 50 -19.00 -47.79 -4.39
C PRO A 50 -20.39 -48.10 -4.96
N THR A 51 -21.40 -47.93 -4.10
CA THR A 51 -22.83 -47.99 -4.43
C THR A 51 -23.23 -46.69 -5.13
N PRO A 52 -24.12 -46.68 -6.14
CA PRO A 52 -24.47 -45.47 -6.88
C PRO A 52 -25.27 -44.49 -6.02
N GLU A 53 -24.73 -43.29 -5.80
CA GLU A 53 -25.37 -42.15 -5.15
C GLU A 53 -26.21 -41.35 -6.21
N PRO A 54 -27.41 -40.86 -5.86
CA PRO A 54 -28.23 -40.01 -6.75
C PRO A 54 -27.51 -38.70 -7.12
N PRO A 55 -27.83 -38.08 -8.27
CA PRO A 55 -27.07 -36.94 -8.79
C PRO A 55 -27.15 -35.73 -7.86
N ARG A 56 -25.99 -35.33 -7.34
CA ARG A 56 -25.79 -34.09 -6.61
C ARG A 56 -25.74 -32.93 -7.62
N PRO A 57 -26.42 -31.78 -7.37
CA PRO A 57 -26.34 -30.64 -8.26
C PRO A 57 -24.89 -30.16 -8.38
N THR A 58 -24.45 -30.00 -9.63
CA THR A 58 -23.11 -29.57 -10.01
C THR A 58 -22.89 -28.13 -9.54
N VAL A 59 -22.09 -27.93 -8.50
CA VAL A 59 -21.58 -26.60 -8.14
C VAL A 59 -20.49 -26.27 -9.17
N ALA A 60 -20.74 -25.25 -9.98
CA ALA A 60 -19.75 -24.70 -10.89
C ALA A 60 -18.53 -24.18 -10.11
N PRO A 61 -17.31 -24.30 -10.64
CA PRO A 61 -16.10 -23.83 -9.98
C PRO A 61 -16.17 -22.31 -9.72
N MET A 62 -15.97 -21.91 -8.46
CA MET A 62 -15.86 -20.50 -8.08
C MET A 62 -14.55 -19.92 -8.64
N ILE A 63 -14.68 -18.91 -9.50
CA ILE A 63 -13.61 -18.08 -10.03
C ILE A 63 -13.79 -16.66 -9.49
N GLY A 64 -12.72 -16.06 -8.95
CA GLY A 64 -12.56 -14.61 -8.85
C GLY A 64 -12.59 -14.01 -7.43
N LEU A 65 -11.58 -13.18 -7.14
CA LEU A 65 -11.40 -12.40 -5.92
C LEU A 65 -12.67 -11.62 -5.49
N ALA A 66 -12.85 -11.46 -4.18
CA ALA A 66 -14.06 -10.95 -3.56
C ALA A 66 -14.28 -9.44 -3.78
N ASN A 67 -15.12 -9.11 -4.75
CA ASN A 67 -15.84 -7.84 -4.80
C ASN A 67 -16.58 -7.62 -3.45
N PRO A 68 -16.30 -6.55 -2.68
CA PRO A 68 -16.93 -6.30 -1.38
C PRO A 68 -18.46 -6.23 -1.45
N ALA A 69 -19.00 -5.71 -2.55
CA ALA A 69 -20.44 -5.64 -2.78
C ALA A 69 -21.05 -7.02 -3.07
N ALA A 70 -20.37 -7.84 -3.88
CA ALA A 70 -20.76 -9.23 -4.12
C ALA A 70 -20.71 -10.07 -2.83
N ARG A 71 -19.68 -9.88 -1.99
CA ARG A 71 -19.56 -10.54 -0.69
C ARG A 71 -20.68 -10.11 0.24
N TYR A 72 -20.93 -8.80 0.34
CA TYR A 72 -22.01 -8.26 1.15
C TYR A 72 -23.37 -8.81 0.71
N CYS A 73 -23.63 -8.92 -0.59
CA CYS A 73 -24.83 -9.57 -1.13
C CYS A 73 -25.02 -11.00 -0.60
N ILE A 74 -23.98 -11.82 -0.68
CA ILE A 74 -23.99 -13.22 -0.23
C ILE A 74 -24.18 -13.32 1.28
N GLU A 75 -23.51 -12.47 2.06
CA GLU A 75 -23.63 -12.42 3.52
C GLU A 75 -25.03 -12.04 3.98
N GLN A 76 -25.74 -11.20 3.22
CA GLN A 76 -27.14 -10.84 3.47
C GLN A 76 -28.14 -11.87 2.91
N GLY A 77 -27.67 -13.01 2.41
CA GLY A 77 -28.51 -14.11 1.92
C GLY A 77 -29.03 -13.94 0.49
N GLY A 78 -28.45 -13.03 -0.29
CA GLY A 78 -28.71 -12.87 -1.72
C GLY A 78 -27.78 -13.69 -2.60
N GLN A 79 -28.10 -13.77 -3.90
CA GLN A 79 -27.27 -14.36 -4.94
C GLN A 79 -26.76 -13.26 -5.87
N VAL A 80 -25.49 -13.35 -6.26
CA VAL A 80 -24.88 -12.39 -7.19
C VAL A 80 -25.09 -12.86 -8.62
N GLU A 81 -25.68 -12.01 -9.44
CA GLU A 81 -25.76 -12.17 -10.89
C GLU A 81 -25.01 -11.02 -11.56
N ILE A 82 -24.20 -11.33 -12.57
CA ILE A 82 -23.54 -10.30 -13.38
C ILE A 82 -24.35 -10.08 -14.65
N GLN A 83 -24.79 -8.86 -14.88
CA GLN A 83 -25.39 -8.44 -16.14
C GLN A 83 -24.43 -7.52 -16.87
N THR A 84 -24.21 -7.80 -18.16
CA THR A 84 -23.46 -6.87 -19.01
C THR A 84 -24.41 -5.77 -19.48
N THR A 85 -24.07 -4.52 -19.20
CA THR A 85 -24.83 -3.33 -19.64
C THR A 85 -24.54 -2.99 -21.10
N ALA A 86 -25.34 -2.08 -21.67
CA ALA A 86 -25.29 -1.69 -23.08
C ALA A 86 -23.94 -1.10 -23.53
N ASP A 87 -23.19 -0.51 -22.61
CA ASP A 87 -21.83 0.03 -22.79
C ASP A 87 -20.72 -1.01 -22.55
N GLY A 88 -21.09 -2.27 -22.31
CA GLY A 88 -20.15 -3.36 -22.05
C GLY A 88 -19.61 -3.39 -20.63
N ALA A 89 -20.08 -2.53 -19.72
CA ALA A 89 -19.76 -2.63 -18.31
C ALA A 89 -20.42 -3.88 -17.71
N GLN A 90 -19.80 -4.43 -16.66
CA GLN A 90 -20.38 -5.51 -15.88
C GLN A 90 -21.08 -4.89 -14.68
N LEU A 91 -22.40 -5.01 -14.64
CA LEU A 91 -23.25 -4.62 -13.53
C LEU A 91 -23.49 -5.83 -12.64
N GLY A 92 -22.97 -5.80 -11.41
CA GLY A 92 -23.30 -6.81 -10.42
C GLY A 92 -24.66 -6.53 -9.78
N LEU A 93 -25.51 -7.55 -9.76
CA LEU A 93 -26.85 -7.50 -9.18
C LEU A 93 -26.93 -8.48 -8.02
N CYS A 94 -27.54 -8.04 -6.92
CA CYS A 94 -27.88 -8.86 -5.78
C CYS A 94 -29.36 -9.26 -5.84
N VAL A 95 -29.63 -10.56 -6.00
CA VAL A 95 -30.96 -11.15 -6.13
C VAL A 95 -31.37 -11.81 -4.80
N PHE A 96 -32.49 -11.40 -4.21
CA PHE A 96 -32.98 -11.94 -2.93
C PHE A 96 -34.02 -13.05 -3.11
N ASN A 97 -34.26 -13.84 -2.05
CA ASN A 97 -35.21 -14.96 -2.07
C ASN A 97 -36.67 -14.58 -2.34
N ASP A 98 -37.05 -13.32 -2.08
CA ASP A 98 -38.37 -12.78 -2.39
C ASP A 98 -38.50 -12.29 -3.85
N GLY A 99 -37.43 -12.40 -4.63
CA GLY A 99 -37.35 -11.97 -6.04
C GLY A 99 -37.02 -10.50 -6.23
N THR A 100 -36.79 -9.72 -5.16
CA THR A 100 -36.29 -8.35 -5.29
C THR A 100 -34.82 -8.35 -5.71
N VAL A 101 -34.40 -7.29 -6.42
CA VAL A 101 -33.05 -7.17 -6.99
C VAL A 101 -32.50 -5.79 -6.67
N CYS A 102 -31.25 -5.73 -6.22
CA CYS A 102 -30.47 -4.49 -6.07
C CYS A 102 -29.26 -4.50 -7.01
N GLU A 103 -28.78 -3.34 -7.42
CA GLU A 103 -27.38 -3.21 -7.85
C GLU A 103 -26.47 -3.43 -6.63
N GLU A 104 -25.42 -4.24 -6.76
CA GLU A 104 -24.65 -4.74 -5.61
C GLU A 104 -24.02 -3.60 -4.79
N TRP A 105 -23.54 -2.54 -5.44
CA TRP A 105 -22.93 -1.41 -4.76
C TRP A 105 -23.96 -0.48 -4.11
N ALA A 106 -25.12 -0.28 -4.73
CA ALA A 106 -26.25 0.42 -4.13
C ALA A 106 -26.79 -0.32 -2.91
N PHE A 107 -26.77 -1.66 -2.93
CA PHE A 107 -27.11 -2.46 -1.77
C PHE A 107 -26.07 -2.28 -0.64
N LEU A 108 -24.78 -2.36 -0.96
CA LEU A 108 -23.70 -2.13 0.00
C LEU A 108 -23.77 -0.74 0.65
N ARG A 109 -24.15 0.29 -0.10
CA ARG A 109 -24.31 1.68 0.41
C ARG A 109 -25.63 1.93 1.15
N GLY A 110 -26.53 0.95 1.21
CA GLY A 110 -27.86 1.09 1.83
C GLY A 110 -28.84 1.96 1.03
N GLU A 111 -28.55 2.20 -0.25
CA GLU A 111 -29.42 2.92 -1.20
C GLU A 111 -30.50 2.01 -1.78
N CYS A 112 -30.36 0.70 -1.59
CA CYS A 112 -31.30 -0.35 -1.94
C CYS A 112 -31.46 -1.33 -0.77
N ALA A 113 -32.63 -1.96 -0.61
CA ALA A 113 -32.89 -2.95 0.44
C ALA A 113 -33.81 -4.09 -0.05
N PRO A 114 -33.71 -5.30 0.54
CA PRO A 114 -34.60 -6.42 0.25
C PRO A 114 -36.07 -6.05 0.49
N GLY A 115 -36.98 -6.50 -0.37
CA GLY A 115 -38.40 -6.19 -0.29
C GLY A 115 -38.78 -4.81 -0.85
N GLN A 116 -37.82 -4.02 -1.34
CA GLN A 116 -38.08 -2.77 -2.05
C GLN A 116 -37.96 -2.94 -3.57
N GLN A 117 -38.82 -2.26 -4.34
CA GLN A 117 -38.62 -2.15 -5.78
C GLN A 117 -37.51 -1.14 -6.06
N TYR A 118 -36.31 -1.65 -6.35
CA TYR A 118 -35.21 -0.84 -6.85
C TYR A 118 -35.32 -0.69 -8.35
N GLN A 119 -35.38 0.56 -8.82
CA GLN A 119 -35.32 0.86 -10.25
C GLN A 119 -33.85 0.76 -10.66
N ILE A 120 -33.48 -0.38 -11.26
CA ILE A 120 -32.27 -0.45 -12.04
C ILE A 120 -32.51 0.49 -13.23
N ASP A 121 -31.68 1.53 -13.39
CA ASP A 121 -31.79 2.46 -14.51
C ASP A 121 -31.69 1.69 -15.83
N SER A 122 -32.85 1.39 -16.39
CA SER A 122 -33.04 0.48 -17.54
C SER A 122 -32.56 1.09 -18.87
N ASN A 123 -32.13 2.35 -18.85
CA ASN A 123 -31.34 2.93 -19.94
C ASN A 123 -29.94 2.30 -20.06
N ALA A 124 -29.45 1.57 -19.05
CA ALA A 124 -28.21 0.79 -19.10
C ALA A 124 -28.43 -0.66 -19.57
N VAL A 125 -29.68 -1.14 -19.65
CA VAL A 125 -30.05 -2.47 -20.16
C VAL A 125 -30.90 -2.28 -21.41
N SER A 126 -30.26 -1.88 -22.50
CA SER A 126 -30.82 -1.94 -23.84
C SER A 126 -29.95 -2.83 -24.71
N ASP A 127 -30.57 -3.87 -25.24
CA ASP A 127 -30.28 -4.60 -26.48
C ASP A 127 -28.85 -4.42 -27.06
N THR A 128 -28.11 -5.53 -27.21
CA THR A 128 -26.74 -5.64 -27.74
C THR A 128 -26.58 -5.23 -29.21
N THR A 129 -27.42 -4.33 -29.72
CA THR A 129 -27.40 -3.86 -31.10
C THR A 129 -27.09 -2.37 -31.27
N THR A 130 -27.06 -1.53 -30.22
CA THR A 130 -26.74 -0.09 -30.42
C THR A 130 -25.89 0.56 -29.32
N LEU A 131 -24.59 0.21 -29.21
CA LEU A 131 -23.59 1.23 -28.86
C LEU A 131 -23.83 2.46 -29.76
N ASP A 132 -23.73 3.67 -29.21
CA ASP A 132 -23.73 4.89 -30.02
C ASP A 132 -22.75 4.66 -31.19
N PRO A 133 -23.19 4.79 -32.45
CA PRO A 133 -22.33 4.57 -33.61
C PRO A 133 -20.97 5.29 -33.50
N VAL A 134 -20.96 6.46 -32.86
CA VAL A 134 -19.76 7.27 -32.62
C VAL A 134 -18.79 6.57 -31.65
N VAL A 135 -19.27 5.99 -30.55
CA VAL A 135 -18.44 5.23 -29.60
C VAL A 135 -18.02 3.88 -30.19
N ARG A 136 -18.88 3.24 -31.00
CA ARG A 136 -18.53 2.00 -31.69
C ARG A 136 -17.38 2.20 -32.67
N GLU A 137 -17.40 3.31 -33.42
CA GLU A 137 -16.31 3.69 -34.31
C GLU A 137 -15.00 3.89 -33.54
N LEU A 138 -15.06 4.58 -32.39
CA LEU A 138 -13.91 4.78 -31.52
C LEU A 138 -13.28 3.46 -31.06
N PHE A 139 -14.09 2.50 -30.60
CA PHE A 139 -13.59 1.18 -30.20
C PHE A 139 -13.03 0.37 -31.37
N ALA A 140 -13.57 0.52 -32.57
CA ALA A 140 -13.02 -0.09 -33.77
C ALA A 140 -11.63 0.47 -34.11
N LEU A 141 -11.45 1.79 -34.00
CA LEU A 141 -10.14 2.45 -34.18
C LEU A 141 -9.13 1.95 -33.15
N VAL A 142 -9.51 1.90 -31.88
CA VAL A 142 -8.64 1.41 -30.80
C VAL A 142 -8.24 -0.05 -31.01
N LYS A 143 -9.18 -0.91 -31.38
CA LYS A 143 -8.93 -2.34 -31.66
C LYS A 143 -7.99 -2.53 -32.85
N ALA A 144 -8.07 -1.68 -33.87
CA ALA A 144 -7.21 -1.75 -35.04
C ALA A 144 -5.72 -1.46 -34.75
N GLU A 145 -5.42 -0.76 -33.65
CA GLU A 145 -4.05 -0.46 -33.22
C GLU A 145 -3.42 -1.55 -32.34
N LEU A 146 -4.18 -2.57 -31.93
CA LEU A 146 -3.75 -3.59 -30.98
C LEU A 146 -3.64 -4.96 -31.64
N PRO A 147 -2.77 -5.86 -31.11
CA PRO A 147 -2.81 -7.26 -31.50
C PRO A 147 -4.22 -7.85 -31.34
N PRO A 148 -4.62 -8.81 -32.20
CA PRO A 148 -5.88 -9.53 -32.01
C PRO A 148 -5.96 -10.12 -30.60
N GLN A 149 -7.15 -10.03 -29.98
CA GLN A 149 -7.42 -10.57 -28.64
C GLN A 149 -6.57 -9.94 -27.52
N ALA A 150 -5.98 -8.75 -27.72
CA ALA A 150 -5.27 -8.04 -26.66
C ALA A 150 -6.13 -7.78 -25.42
N PHE A 151 -7.40 -7.39 -25.64
CA PHE A 151 -8.40 -7.17 -24.60
C PHE A 151 -9.79 -7.61 -25.08
N ASP A 152 -10.60 -8.11 -24.16
CA ASP A 152 -11.99 -8.51 -24.43
C ASP A 152 -12.89 -7.29 -24.71
N SER A 153 -12.69 -6.21 -23.95
CA SER A 153 -13.46 -4.97 -24.07
C SER A 153 -12.64 -3.72 -23.72
N PHE A 154 -13.19 -2.56 -24.07
CA PHE A 154 -12.70 -1.24 -23.73
C PHE A 154 -13.81 -0.44 -23.06
N ALA A 155 -13.43 0.58 -22.29
CA ALA A 155 -14.37 1.57 -21.77
C ALA A 155 -13.96 2.96 -22.26
N ALA A 156 -14.96 3.85 -22.37
CA ALA A 156 -14.77 5.24 -22.73
C ALA A 156 -15.62 6.17 -21.87
N GLN A 157 -15.10 7.35 -21.58
CA GLN A 157 -15.83 8.40 -20.86
C GLN A 157 -15.55 9.78 -21.46
N PRO A 158 -16.54 10.69 -21.47
CA PRO A 158 -16.32 12.06 -21.88
C PRO A 158 -15.47 12.82 -20.86
N LEU A 159 -14.64 13.73 -21.37
CA LEU A 159 -13.82 14.65 -20.59
C LEU A 159 -14.31 16.11 -20.77
N PRO A 160 -13.94 17.04 -19.86
CA PRO A 160 -14.19 18.47 -20.04
C PRO A 160 -13.75 18.94 -21.43
N SER A 161 -14.68 19.49 -22.18
CA SER A 161 -14.54 19.76 -23.61
C SER A 161 -15.31 21.00 -24.03
N THR A 162 -15.13 21.43 -25.29
CA THR A 162 -15.96 22.48 -25.91
C THR A 162 -16.93 21.85 -26.91
N PRO A 163 -18.04 22.52 -27.28
CA PRO A 163 -18.97 22.01 -28.27
C PRO A 163 -18.32 21.65 -29.62
N GLU A 164 -17.27 22.37 -30.00
CA GLU A 164 -16.53 22.19 -31.25
C GLU A 164 -15.50 21.05 -31.19
N ARG A 165 -15.13 20.63 -29.97
CA ARG A 165 -14.11 19.61 -29.71
C ARG A 165 -14.47 18.80 -28.48
N GLN A 166 -15.13 17.68 -28.69
CA GLN A 166 -15.44 16.73 -27.62
C GLN A 166 -14.20 15.88 -27.32
N LEU A 167 -13.86 15.75 -26.04
CA LEU A 167 -12.73 14.95 -25.59
C LEU A 167 -13.23 13.69 -24.89
N TRP A 168 -12.55 12.57 -25.13
CA TRP A 168 -12.90 11.27 -24.58
C TRP A 168 -11.66 10.54 -24.10
N ALA A 169 -11.70 10.03 -22.87
CA ALA A 169 -10.73 9.05 -22.41
C ALA A 169 -11.22 7.65 -22.78
N VAL A 170 -10.34 6.84 -23.37
CA VAL A 170 -10.56 5.43 -23.71
C VAL A 170 -9.49 4.59 -23.06
N TYR A 171 -9.87 3.48 -22.44
CA TYR A 171 -8.94 2.64 -21.70
C TYR A 171 -9.30 1.17 -21.84
N SER A 172 -8.30 0.30 -21.71
CA SER A 172 -8.52 -1.15 -21.71
C SER A 172 -9.16 -1.62 -20.41
N THR A 173 -9.90 -2.72 -20.48
CA THR A 173 -10.62 -3.28 -19.33
C THR A 173 -10.43 -4.79 -19.25
N GLY A 174 -10.80 -5.38 -18.11
CA GLY A 174 -10.66 -6.81 -17.87
C GLY A 174 -9.23 -7.22 -17.56
N MET A 175 -8.97 -8.52 -17.62
CA MET A 175 -7.63 -9.08 -17.45
C MET A 175 -6.82 -8.92 -18.72
N ARG A 176 -5.52 -8.71 -18.57
CA ARG A 176 -4.57 -8.86 -19.68
C ARG A 176 -4.62 -10.27 -20.27
N ASN A 177 -4.44 -10.35 -21.58
CA ASN A 177 -4.26 -11.63 -22.24
C ASN A 177 -2.79 -12.10 -22.10
N PHE A 178 -2.55 -13.00 -21.16
CA PHE A 178 -1.23 -13.59 -20.89
C PHE A 178 -0.82 -14.69 -21.90
N ASP A 179 -1.70 -15.08 -22.83
CA ASP A 179 -1.35 -15.99 -23.93
C ASP A 179 -0.58 -15.29 -25.06
N LEU A 180 -0.55 -13.95 -25.06
CA LEU A 180 0.24 -13.14 -25.98
C LEU A 180 1.69 -13.00 -25.48
N ASP A 181 2.66 -13.04 -26.39
CA ASP A 181 4.08 -12.85 -26.09
C ASP A 181 4.69 -11.71 -26.95
N PRO A 182 5.03 -10.55 -26.35
CA PRO A 182 4.80 -10.19 -24.95
C PRO A 182 3.31 -9.88 -24.68
N PRO A 183 2.83 -10.04 -23.43
CA PRO A 183 1.45 -9.68 -23.09
C PRO A 183 1.25 -8.16 -23.23
N VAL A 184 0.09 -7.74 -23.75
CA VAL A 184 -0.18 -6.32 -24.01
C VAL A 184 -0.46 -5.58 -22.70
N PRO A 185 0.22 -4.46 -22.40
CA PRO A 185 -0.02 -3.70 -21.17
C PRO A 185 -1.36 -2.95 -21.24
N HIS A 186 -1.98 -2.70 -20.08
CA HIS A 186 -3.12 -1.79 -20.03
C HIS A 186 -2.73 -0.40 -20.52
N PHE A 187 -3.70 0.33 -21.06
CA PHE A 187 -3.47 1.69 -21.57
C PHE A 187 -4.63 2.62 -21.24
N ILE A 188 -4.32 3.91 -21.28
CA ILE A 188 -5.28 5.00 -21.35
C ILE A 188 -4.93 5.90 -22.54
N ALA A 189 -5.93 6.36 -23.27
CA ALA A 189 -5.79 7.21 -24.44
C ALA A 189 -6.83 8.33 -24.41
N VAL A 190 -6.47 9.49 -24.92
CA VAL A 190 -7.38 10.61 -25.11
C VAL A 190 -7.59 10.85 -26.60
N TYR A 191 -8.86 10.86 -27.00
CA TYR A 191 -9.31 11.14 -28.35
C TYR A 191 -10.09 12.46 -28.39
N ALA A 192 -9.98 13.17 -29.51
CA ALA A 192 -10.89 14.25 -29.86
C ALA A 192 -11.89 13.78 -30.91
N TYR A 193 -13.16 14.12 -30.74
CA TYR A 193 -14.17 14.07 -31.79
C TYR A 193 -14.42 15.48 -32.31
N THR A 194 -14.06 15.70 -33.58
CA THR A 194 -14.17 17.01 -34.26
C THR A 194 -14.66 16.78 -35.68
N ASN A 195 -15.63 17.57 -36.15
CA ASN A 195 -16.18 17.46 -37.51
C ASN A 195 -16.54 16.02 -37.90
N GLU A 196 -17.20 15.29 -37.00
CA GLU A 196 -17.60 13.88 -37.19
C GLU A 196 -16.45 12.87 -37.33
N HIS A 197 -15.23 13.23 -36.91
CA HIS A 197 -14.06 12.38 -36.99
C HIS A 197 -13.32 12.27 -35.65
N TRP A 198 -12.89 11.04 -35.35
CA TRP A 198 -12.00 10.74 -34.23
C TRP A 198 -10.54 10.99 -34.56
N GLN A 199 -9.83 11.63 -33.64
CA GLN A 199 -8.39 11.80 -33.68
C GLN A 199 -7.79 11.37 -32.34
N LEU A 200 -6.86 10.41 -32.37
CA LEU A 200 -6.03 10.11 -31.21
C LEU A 200 -5.13 11.31 -30.91
N LEU A 201 -5.23 11.85 -29.70
CA LEU A 201 -4.36 12.95 -29.25
C LEU A 201 -3.13 12.41 -28.53
N SER A 202 -3.35 11.48 -27.58
CA SER A 202 -2.29 10.94 -26.75
C SER A 202 -2.69 9.58 -26.19
N ARG A 203 -1.72 8.68 -26.02
CA ARG A 203 -1.88 7.38 -25.34
C ARG A 203 -0.71 7.17 -24.39
N GLN A 204 -1.00 6.61 -23.23
CA GLN A 204 -0.02 6.10 -22.27
C GLN A 204 -0.32 4.64 -21.95
N ASN A 205 0.72 3.81 -21.92
CA ASN A 205 0.63 2.46 -21.36
C ASN A 205 0.90 2.54 -19.85
N LEU A 206 0.21 1.72 -19.08
CA LEU A 206 0.39 1.63 -17.63
C LEU A 206 1.56 0.69 -17.34
N VAL A 207 2.75 1.16 -17.67
CA VAL A 207 4.02 0.47 -17.47
C VAL A 207 4.87 1.31 -16.53
N SER A 208 5.37 0.71 -15.47
CA SER A 208 6.40 1.30 -14.61
C SER A 208 7.59 0.37 -14.56
N VAL A 209 8.78 0.91 -14.29
CA VAL A 209 9.98 0.10 -14.11
C VAL A 209 10.33 0.16 -12.63
N SER A 210 10.45 -1.00 -12.00
CA SER A 210 10.95 -1.14 -10.64
C SER A 210 12.39 -0.60 -10.59
N GLU A 211 12.64 0.34 -9.68
CA GLU A 211 13.99 0.89 -9.50
C GLU A 211 14.95 -0.12 -8.86
N GLU A 212 14.42 -1.12 -8.14
CA GLU A 212 15.22 -2.10 -7.39
C GLU A 212 15.85 -3.16 -8.30
N ASP A 213 15.08 -3.68 -9.25
CA ASP A 213 15.48 -4.82 -10.09
C ASP A 213 15.29 -4.57 -11.59
N GLY A 214 14.79 -3.40 -11.98
CA GLY A 214 14.54 -3.06 -13.37
C GLY A 214 13.37 -3.82 -14.01
N SER A 215 12.58 -4.55 -13.21
CA SER A 215 11.43 -5.29 -13.71
C SER A 215 10.31 -4.36 -14.16
N SER A 216 9.54 -4.78 -15.16
CA SER A 216 8.34 -4.06 -15.59
C SER A 216 7.19 -4.38 -14.62
N LEU A 217 6.64 -3.35 -13.99
CA LEU A 217 5.42 -3.41 -13.20
C LEU A 217 4.26 -2.91 -14.04
N GLU A 218 3.31 -3.80 -14.25
CA GLU A 218 2.15 -3.58 -15.12
C GLU A 218 0.93 -4.19 -14.43
N PRO A 219 -0.18 -3.46 -14.29
CA PRO A 219 -1.41 -4.04 -13.75
C PRO A 219 -1.89 -5.21 -14.60
N ASP A 220 -2.34 -6.27 -13.95
CA ASP A 220 -2.99 -7.42 -14.61
C ASP A 220 -4.42 -7.08 -15.03
N PHE A 221 -5.06 -6.19 -14.27
CA PHE A 221 -6.34 -5.55 -14.60
C PHE A 221 -6.36 -4.12 -14.05
N ILE A 222 -7.20 -3.27 -14.63
CA ILE A 222 -7.50 -1.94 -14.10
C ILE A 222 -8.99 -1.77 -13.82
N GLY A 223 -9.30 -0.98 -12.80
CA GLY A 223 -10.64 -0.51 -12.49
C GLY A 223 -11.08 0.65 -13.40
N ALA A 224 -12.21 1.26 -13.05
CA ALA A 224 -12.70 2.43 -13.78
C ALA A 224 -11.73 3.61 -13.62
N VAL A 225 -11.45 4.30 -14.73
CA VAL A 225 -10.72 5.57 -14.71
C VAL A 225 -11.61 6.64 -14.06
N ARG A 226 -11.11 7.32 -13.04
CA ARG A 226 -11.83 8.37 -12.31
C ARG A 226 -11.27 9.74 -12.66
N GLN A 227 -12.16 10.67 -13.03
CA GLN A 227 -11.79 12.08 -13.13
C GLN A 227 -11.69 12.68 -11.73
N VAL A 228 -10.53 13.24 -11.39
CA VAL A 228 -10.26 13.83 -10.07
C VAL A 228 -9.93 15.32 -10.20
N LYS A 229 -9.93 16.04 -9.07
CA LYS A 229 -9.61 17.47 -9.03
C LYS A 229 -8.34 17.64 -8.21
N ILE A 230 -7.30 18.15 -8.85
CA ILE A 230 -6.03 18.51 -8.21
C ILE A 230 -5.75 19.96 -8.56
N SER A 231 -5.48 20.25 -9.83
CA SER A 231 -5.31 21.61 -10.34
C SER A 231 -6.29 21.92 -11.47
N PRO A 232 -6.89 23.13 -11.53
CA PRO A 232 -7.92 23.46 -12.51
C PRO A 232 -7.42 23.66 -13.95
N ASP A 233 -6.11 23.78 -14.16
CA ASP A 233 -5.49 23.98 -15.48
C ASP A 233 -5.38 22.70 -16.32
N ARG A 234 -5.74 21.54 -15.74
CA ARG A 234 -5.59 20.22 -16.38
C ARG A 234 -6.79 19.32 -16.10
N ILE A 235 -6.96 18.32 -16.96
CA ILE A 235 -7.84 17.19 -16.68
C ILE A 235 -7.00 16.12 -15.99
N TRP A 236 -7.49 15.58 -14.87
CA TRP A 236 -6.78 14.58 -14.07
C TRP A 236 -7.53 13.26 -14.09
N LEU A 237 -6.80 12.18 -14.32
CA LEU A 237 -7.34 10.83 -14.46
C LEU A 237 -6.60 9.89 -13.51
N GLN A 238 -7.30 9.46 -12.46
CA GLN A 238 -6.85 8.43 -11.53
C GLN A 238 -7.23 7.05 -12.09
N VAL A 239 -6.29 6.12 -12.03
CA VAL A 239 -6.50 4.71 -12.36
C VAL A 239 -5.97 3.87 -11.23
N GLU A 240 -6.77 2.93 -10.75
CA GLU A 240 -6.30 1.88 -9.84
C GLU A 240 -6.44 0.52 -10.53
N GLY A 241 -5.56 -0.41 -10.16
CA GLY A 241 -5.56 -1.75 -10.72
C GLY A 241 -5.04 -2.78 -9.73
N GLY A 242 -4.95 -4.03 -10.18
CA GLY A 242 -4.42 -5.14 -9.40
C GLY A 242 -3.27 -5.84 -10.12
N LEU A 243 -2.34 -6.39 -9.35
CA LEU A 243 -1.23 -7.24 -9.80
C LEU A 243 -1.27 -8.53 -8.98
N GLY A 244 -1.42 -9.66 -9.66
CA GLY A 244 -1.63 -10.95 -9.02
C GLY A 244 -2.86 -10.95 -8.11
N ALA A 245 -2.81 -11.76 -7.05
CA ALA A 245 -3.96 -12.01 -6.18
C ALA A 245 -4.20 -10.91 -5.14
N HIS A 246 -3.18 -10.15 -4.74
CA HIS A 246 -3.27 -9.24 -3.59
C HIS A 246 -2.71 -7.85 -3.85
N SER A 247 -1.73 -7.70 -4.74
CA SER A 247 -1.08 -6.41 -4.94
C SER A 247 -1.97 -5.44 -5.73
N GLY A 248 -1.81 -4.17 -5.44
CA GLY A 248 -2.51 -3.09 -6.12
C GLY A 248 -1.57 -2.21 -6.94
N SER A 249 -2.15 -1.45 -7.86
CA SER A 249 -1.48 -0.33 -8.50
C SER A 249 -2.34 0.93 -8.46
N TYR A 250 -1.64 2.06 -8.53
CA TYR A 250 -2.20 3.39 -8.68
C TYR A 250 -1.44 4.14 -9.76
N HIS A 251 -2.15 4.81 -10.65
CA HIS A 251 -1.59 5.70 -11.66
C HIS A 251 -2.41 6.98 -11.69
N LEU A 252 -1.72 8.11 -11.72
CA LEU A 252 -2.33 9.41 -11.91
C LEU A 252 -1.80 10.04 -13.18
N PHE A 253 -2.71 10.40 -14.07
CA PHE A 253 -2.39 11.10 -15.31
C PHE A 253 -2.91 12.53 -15.29
N SER A 254 -2.15 13.45 -15.87
CA SER A 254 -2.65 14.77 -16.25
C SER A 254 -2.75 14.89 -17.77
N PHE A 255 -3.78 15.58 -18.24
CA PHE A 255 -3.97 15.91 -19.65
C PHE A 255 -4.07 17.42 -19.83
N ALA A 256 -3.13 17.97 -20.61
CA ALA A 256 -3.09 19.37 -20.99
C ALA A 256 -2.34 19.52 -22.32
N ALA A 257 -2.75 20.50 -23.14
CA ALA A 257 -2.15 20.76 -24.46
C ALA A 257 -2.02 19.47 -25.31
N ASP A 258 -3.12 18.71 -25.40
CA ASP A 258 -3.23 17.47 -26.17
C ASP A 258 -2.26 16.35 -25.76
N THR A 259 -1.62 16.48 -24.60
CA THR A 259 -0.63 15.52 -24.10
C THR A 259 -1.12 14.90 -22.81
N LEU A 260 -1.19 13.56 -22.78
CA LEU A 260 -1.42 12.78 -21.57
C LEU A 260 -0.06 12.43 -20.94
N ARG A 261 0.15 12.81 -19.68
CA ARG A 261 1.37 12.57 -18.92
C ARG A 261 1.06 11.73 -17.70
N LEU A 262 1.90 10.72 -17.44
CA LEU A 262 1.92 10.03 -16.17
C LEU A 262 2.62 10.93 -15.14
N GLU A 263 1.90 11.35 -14.11
CA GLU A 263 2.41 12.25 -13.07
C GLU A 263 2.84 11.49 -11.82
N LEU A 264 2.19 10.35 -11.53
CA LEU A 264 2.56 9.47 -10.42
C LEU A 264 2.13 8.04 -10.72
N ALA A 265 2.98 7.08 -10.35
CA ALA A 265 2.65 5.66 -10.34
C ALA A 265 3.14 5.04 -9.02
N ALA A 266 2.34 4.13 -8.47
CA ALA A 266 2.68 3.43 -7.24
C ALA A 266 2.09 2.02 -7.24
N TYR A 267 2.75 1.16 -6.47
CA TYR A 267 2.37 -0.23 -6.27
C TYR A 267 2.44 -0.55 -4.78
N ALA A 268 1.54 -1.40 -4.32
CA ALA A 268 1.52 -1.85 -2.94
C ALA A 268 1.15 -3.34 -2.86
N SER A 269 1.47 -3.97 -1.73
CA SER A 269 1.14 -5.37 -1.46
C SER A 269 -0.34 -5.59 -1.13
N SER A 270 -1.17 -4.53 -1.19
CA SER A 270 -2.63 -4.58 -1.10
C SER A 270 -3.31 -3.72 -2.17
N PRO A 271 -4.59 -3.99 -2.49
CA PRO A 271 -5.41 -3.10 -3.32
C PRO A 271 -5.75 -1.81 -2.57
N GLY A 272 -6.37 -0.85 -3.26
CA GLY A 272 -6.74 0.45 -2.68
C GLY A 272 -5.51 1.32 -2.43
N VAL A 273 -4.61 1.37 -3.40
CA VAL A 273 -3.27 1.95 -3.25
C VAL A 273 -3.32 3.46 -3.08
N GLY A 274 -4.31 4.14 -3.67
CA GLY A 274 -4.31 5.61 -3.64
C GLY A 274 -5.68 6.25 -3.59
N SER A 275 -5.74 7.39 -2.93
CA SER A 275 -6.92 8.25 -2.81
C SER A 275 -6.53 9.71 -3.01
N ILE A 276 -7.54 10.56 -3.23
CA ILE A 276 -7.38 12.00 -3.40
C ILE A 276 -8.07 12.70 -2.24
N ALA A 277 -7.38 13.59 -1.54
CA ALA A 277 -7.92 14.36 -0.43
C ALA A 277 -7.20 15.71 -0.33
N ASP A 278 -7.97 16.78 -0.10
CA ASP A 278 -7.44 18.09 0.28
C ASP A 278 -7.10 18.06 1.78
N LEU A 279 -5.82 17.83 2.09
CA LEU A 279 -5.33 17.64 3.45
C LEU A 279 -4.97 18.95 4.14
N ASP A 280 -4.66 19.99 3.38
CA ASP A 280 -4.26 21.29 3.93
C ASP A 280 -5.34 22.37 3.91
N GLY A 281 -6.44 22.12 3.18
CA GLY A 281 -7.63 22.95 3.11
C GLY A 281 -7.50 24.10 2.10
N ASP A 282 -6.54 24.05 1.20
CA ASP A 282 -6.31 25.10 0.20
C ASP A 282 -7.19 24.97 -1.06
N GLY A 283 -7.94 23.87 -1.18
CA GLY A 283 -8.80 23.55 -2.31
C GLY A 283 -8.12 22.80 -3.46
N ILE A 284 -6.82 22.51 -3.34
CA ILE A 284 -6.04 21.60 -4.19
C ILE A 284 -5.95 20.28 -3.43
N ALA A 285 -6.25 19.18 -4.10
CA ALA A 285 -6.20 17.88 -3.44
C ALA A 285 -4.81 17.23 -3.59
N GLU A 286 -4.35 16.59 -2.51
CA GLU A 286 -3.19 15.73 -2.51
C GLU A 286 -3.52 14.31 -2.98
N VAL A 287 -2.50 13.63 -3.48
CA VAL A 287 -2.53 12.18 -3.63
C VAL A 287 -2.05 11.54 -2.33
N VAL A 288 -2.86 10.66 -1.77
CA VAL A 288 -2.55 9.89 -0.57
C VAL A 288 -2.43 8.43 -0.95
N LEU A 289 -1.22 7.89 -0.84
CA LEU A 289 -0.93 6.49 -1.14
C LEU A 289 -0.86 5.66 0.15
N ASP A 290 -1.63 4.57 0.21
CA ASP A 290 -1.45 3.52 1.22
C ASP A 290 -0.29 2.61 0.79
N ARG A 291 0.80 2.68 1.56
CA ARG A 291 2.05 1.94 1.38
C ARG A 291 2.30 0.99 2.55
N SER A 292 1.24 0.62 3.26
CA SER A 292 1.32 -0.26 4.43
C SER A 292 1.90 -1.63 4.06
N GLU A 293 2.76 -2.17 4.93
CA GLU A 293 3.28 -3.53 4.79
C GLU A 293 2.29 -4.53 5.38
N ARG A 294 1.70 -5.37 4.52
CA ARG A 294 0.65 -6.35 4.86
C ARG A 294 1.20 -7.75 5.13
N TYR A 295 2.45 -8.03 4.75
CA TYR A 295 3.11 -9.33 4.90
C TYR A 295 4.05 -9.35 6.10
N ILE A 296 3.55 -8.94 7.27
CA ILE A 296 4.31 -9.04 8.53
C ILE A 296 4.50 -10.51 8.94
N PHE A 297 3.39 -11.27 8.98
CA PHE A 297 3.43 -12.73 9.11
C PHE A 297 2.90 -13.34 7.81
N CYS A 298 1.65 -13.03 7.49
CA CYS A 298 1.02 -13.37 6.22
C CYS A 298 -0.05 -12.34 5.91
N TYR A 299 -0.39 -12.17 4.63
CA TYR A 299 -1.43 -11.21 4.22
C TYR A 299 -2.76 -11.41 4.95
N ALA A 300 -3.20 -12.66 5.08
CA ALA A 300 -4.46 -13.01 5.75
C ALA A 300 -4.37 -13.00 7.29
N CYS A 301 -3.18 -12.81 7.87
CA CYS A 301 -2.98 -12.85 9.31
C CYS A 301 -3.51 -11.59 10.00
N GLY A 302 -3.86 -10.53 9.27
CA GLY A 302 -4.48 -9.34 9.85
C GLY A 302 -3.54 -8.51 10.74
N VAL A 303 -2.22 -8.64 10.51
CA VAL A 303 -1.17 -7.86 11.17
C VAL A 303 -0.41 -7.12 10.07
N TYR A 304 -0.36 -5.80 10.16
CA TYR A 304 0.28 -4.95 9.16
C TYR A 304 0.95 -3.75 9.81
N TYR A 305 1.96 -3.19 9.14
CA TYR A 305 2.58 -1.92 9.50
C TYR A 305 1.96 -0.81 8.64
N PRO A 306 1.18 0.12 9.23
CA PRO A 306 0.59 1.22 8.49
C PRO A 306 1.65 2.18 7.98
N PHE A 307 1.58 2.56 6.69
CA PHE A 307 2.45 3.59 6.15
C PHE A 307 1.74 4.31 5.01
N TYR A 308 1.81 5.64 5.00
CA TYR A 308 1.21 6.48 3.96
C TYR A 308 2.22 7.45 3.38
N GLN A 309 2.19 7.61 2.07
CA GLN A 309 2.89 8.69 1.36
C GLN A 309 1.89 9.72 0.86
N VAL A 310 2.29 10.98 0.86
CA VAL A 310 1.46 12.10 0.42
C VAL A 310 2.21 12.90 -0.63
N TYR A 311 1.57 13.15 -1.78
CA TYR A 311 2.11 13.97 -2.85
C TYR A 311 1.22 15.18 -3.09
N ALA A 312 1.84 16.36 -3.13
CA ALA A 312 1.17 17.61 -3.47
C ALA A 312 1.60 18.08 -4.87
N TRP A 313 0.69 18.73 -5.59
CA TRP A 313 1.00 19.30 -6.89
C TRP A 313 1.62 20.68 -6.74
N GLU A 314 2.91 20.81 -7.06
CA GLU A 314 3.64 22.06 -6.95
C GLU A 314 4.51 22.33 -8.16
N ASN A 315 4.47 23.57 -8.65
CA ASN A 315 5.35 24.04 -9.72
C ASN A 315 5.35 23.14 -10.99
N GLY A 316 4.24 22.45 -11.26
CA GLY A 316 4.08 21.60 -12.44
C GLY A 316 4.57 20.16 -12.28
N SER A 317 4.77 19.68 -11.05
CA SER A 317 5.15 18.30 -10.73
C SER A 317 4.52 17.81 -9.43
N MET A 318 4.39 16.48 -9.28
CA MET A 318 4.06 15.86 -7.99
C MET A 318 5.28 15.86 -7.07
N VAL A 319 5.15 16.45 -5.90
CA VAL A 319 6.21 16.56 -4.89
C VAL A 319 5.78 15.81 -3.63
N GLU A 320 6.61 14.86 -3.19
CA GLU A 320 6.36 14.12 -1.95
C GLU A 320 6.50 15.04 -0.73
N ARG A 321 5.53 14.95 0.17
CA ARG A 321 5.60 15.55 1.51
C ARG A 321 6.25 14.57 2.46
N THR A 322 7.32 15.01 3.11
CA THR A 322 8.07 14.20 4.06
C THR A 322 8.19 14.88 5.42
N ILE A 323 8.20 14.08 6.48
CA ILE A 323 8.48 14.55 7.84
C ILE A 323 9.97 14.89 7.89
N SER A 324 10.31 16.17 8.08
CA SER A 324 11.71 16.59 7.99
C SER A 324 12.07 17.80 8.85
N GLU A 325 13.38 18.04 8.97
CA GLU A 325 13.88 19.19 9.69
C GLU A 325 13.52 20.53 9.02
N LEU A 326 13.44 21.57 9.85
CA LEU A 326 13.36 22.94 9.36
C LEU A 326 14.60 23.28 8.53
N VAL A 327 14.41 24.08 7.48
CA VAL A 327 15.54 24.56 6.67
C VAL A 327 16.49 25.41 7.54
N PRO A 328 17.80 25.50 7.21
CA PRO A 328 18.83 26.03 8.10
C PRO A 328 18.52 27.40 8.74
N GLN A 329 17.84 28.28 8.01
CA GLN A 329 17.51 29.63 8.49
C GLN A 329 16.50 29.66 9.66
N TYR A 330 15.79 28.56 9.93
CA TYR A 330 14.81 28.45 11.02
C TYR A 330 15.27 27.53 12.16
N GLN A 331 16.49 26.97 12.10
CA GLN A 331 16.96 26.01 13.12
C GLN A 331 17.22 26.64 14.50
N THR A 332 17.31 27.97 14.59
CA THR A 332 17.44 28.70 15.86
C THR A 332 16.10 29.27 16.37
N ALA A 333 14.99 28.99 15.67
CA ALA A 333 13.68 29.45 16.08
C ALA A 333 13.19 28.73 17.36
N PRO A 334 12.31 29.34 18.17
CA PRO A 334 11.85 28.75 19.43
C PRO A 334 11.16 27.38 19.32
N TYR A 335 10.63 27.05 18.14
CA TYR A 335 9.94 25.79 17.85
C TYR A 335 10.83 24.75 17.16
N ALA A 336 12.08 25.08 16.84
CA ALA A 336 12.97 24.20 16.07
C ALA A 336 13.35 22.93 16.83
N GLU A 337 13.63 23.05 18.13
CA GLU A 337 13.94 21.90 18.99
C GLU A 337 12.77 20.90 19.03
N GLN A 338 11.54 21.40 19.20
CA GLN A 338 10.34 20.58 19.24
C GLN A 338 10.04 19.91 17.90
N ASN A 339 10.30 20.60 16.78
CA ASN A 339 10.24 19.97 15.46
C ASN A 339 11.26 18.83 15.33
N GLY A 340 12.52 19.06 15.71
CA GLY A 340 13.56 18.04 15.60
C GLY A 340 13.30 16.83 16.49
N GLN A 341 12.73 17.04 17.68
CA GLN A 341 12.23 15.95 18.53
C GLN A 341 11.13 15.17 17.83
N ALA A 342 10.15 15.84 17.22
CA ALA A 342 9.07 15.19 16.48
C ALA A 342 9.59 14.35 15.31
N VAL A 343 10.56 14.87 14.54
CA VAL A 343 11.20 14.16 13.44
C VAL A 343 11.93 12.91 13.96
N THR A 344 12.70 13.05 15.04
CA THR A 344 13.44 11.93 15.66
C THR A 344 12.50 10.84 16.18
N PHE A 345 11.39 11.22 16.81
CA PHE A 345 10.39 10.28 17.30
C PHE A 345 9.64 9.59 16.16
N ALA A 346 9.27 10.31 15.09
CA ALA A 346 8.67 9.70 13.91
C ALA A 346 9.60 8.68 13.24
N GLN A 347 10.91 8.97 13.16
CA GLN A 347 11.92 8.05 12.59
C GLN A 347 12.14 6.78 13.44
N THR A 348 11.68 6.78 14.69
CA THR A 348 11.81 5.67 15.63
C THR A 348 10.46 5.06 16.02
N ASP A 349 9.41 5.34 15.24
CA ASP A 349 8.05 4.84 15.44
C ASP A 349 7.39 5.25 16.77
N LEU A 350 7.91 6.26 17.47
CA LEU A 350 7.32 6.81 18.69
C LEU A 350 6.22 7.83 18.34
N TRP A 351 5.13 7.37 17.73
CA TRP A 351 4.14 8.24 17.08
C TRP A 351 3.34 9.11 18.05
N ALA A 352 3.10 8.65 19.28
CA ALA A 352 2.44 9.46 20.32
C ALA A 352 3.32 10.64 20.77
N GLU A 353 4.61 10.37 21.02
CA GLU A 353 5.61 11.37 21.37
C GLU A 353 5.87 12.33 20.20
N ALA A 354 5.97 11.81 18.97
CA ALA A 354 6.12 12.62 17.77
C ALA A 354 4.95 13.61 17.62
N LEU A 355 3.71 13.13 17.79
CA LEU A 355 2.52 13.98 17.70
C LEU A 355 2.50 15.06 18.79
N THR A 356 2.89 14.70 20.01
CA THR A 356 2.99 15.66 21.12
C THR A 356 4.01 16.76 20.82
N ALA A 357 5.20 16.38 20.35
CA ALA A 357 6.28 17.32 20.04
C ALA A 357 5.92 18.25 18.87
N ILE A 358 5.34 17.72 17.78
CA ILE A 358 5.00 18.57 16.63
C ILE A 358 3.84 19.52 16.95
N ASN A 359 2.88 19.10 17.76
CA ASN A 359 1.80 19.98 18.23
C ASN A 359 2.36 21.11 19.09
N ALA A 360 3.34 20.84 19.96
CA ALA A 360 4.03 21.88 20.72
C ALA A 360 4.81 22.84 19.81
N ALA A 361 5.50 22.33 18.79
CA ALA A 361 6.22 23.14 17.81
C ALA A 361 5.26 24.08 17.03
N VAL A 362 4.14 23.56 16.52
CA VAL A 362 3.13 24.34 15.80
C VAL A 362 2.46 25.38 16.71
N ALA A 363 2.16 25.01 17.97
CA ALA A 363 1.62 25.96 18.93
C ALA A 363 2.58 27.11 19.22
N ALA A 364 3.88 26.83 19.35
CA ALA A 364 4.93 27.84 19.54
C ALA A 364 5.17 28.71 18.29
N ALA A 365 4.97 28.16 17.09
CA ALA A 365 5.06 28.92 15.83
C ALA A 365 3.85 29.87 15.62
N GLY A 366 2.69 29.57 16.22
CA GLY A 366 1.48 30.38 16.10
C GLY A 366 0.97 30.43 14.67
N SER A 367 0.87 31.63 14.09
CA SER A 367 0.45 31.81 12.69
C SER A 367 1.57 31.56 11.67
N ALA A 368 2.83 31.43 12.11
CA ALA A 368 3.91 31.12 11.20
C ALA A 368 3.82 29.66 10.74
N ASP A 369 4.09 29.41 9.46
CA ASP A 369 4.29 28.08 8.91
C ASP A 369 5.67 28.01 8.23
N PRO A 370 6.74 27.83 9.02
CA PRO A 370 8.10 27.86 8.50
C PRO A 370 8.37 26.64 7.59
N PRO A 371 9.15 26.81 6.52
CA PRO A 371 9.49 25.74 5.59
C PRO A 371 10.38 24.67 6.23
N THR A 372 10.13 23.43 5.85
CA THR A 372 10.98 22.26 6.05
C THR A 372 11.58 21.84 4.71
N THR A 373 12.47 20.85 4.70
CA THR A 373 12.95 20.28 3.42
C THR A 373 11.88 19.48 2.67
N GLY A 374 10.84 19.00 3.38
CA GLY A 374 9.76 18.15 2.86
C GLY A 374 8.40 18.85 2.77
N GLY A 375 8.36 20.17 2.96
CA GLY A 375 7.12 20.96 3.00
C GLY A 375 7.21 22.11 4.00
N SER A 376 6.41 22.04 5.07
CA SER A 376 6.36 23.03 6.14
C SER A 376 6.16 22.37 7.51
N LEU A 377 6.27 23.16 8.57
CA LEU A 377 6.01 22.69 9.93
C LEU A 377 4.58 22.12 10.09
N ARG A 378 3.58 22.75 9.45
CA ARG A 378 2.20 22.21 9.45
C ARG A 378 2.06 20.97 8.59
N TRP A 379 2.87 20.78 7.54
CA TRP A 379 2.93 19.51 6.83
C TRP A 379 3.51 18.39 7.70
N ASN A 380 4.60 18.64 8.45
CA ASN A 380 5.09 17.68 9.45
C ASN A 380 3.97 17.26 10.42
N GLN A 381 3.19 18.23 10.93
CA GLN A 381 2.07 17.97 11.83
C GLN A 381 1.02 17.04 11.19
N ARG A 382 0.61 17.34 9.95
CA ARG A 382 -0.40 16.54 9.23
C ARG A 382 0.08 15.11 8.97
N LEU A 383 1.32 14.94 8.53
CA LEU A 383 1.88 13.62 8.26
C LEU A 383 2.02 12.79 9.53
N ILE A 384 2.52 13.38 10.62
CA ILE A 384 2.63 12.72 11.92
C ILE A 384 1.26 12.33 12.46
N GLN A 385 0.27 13.24 12.40
CA GLN A 385 -1.11 12.94 12.80
C GLN A 385 -1.68 11.77 11.99
N LYS A 386 -1.50 11.78 10.67
CA LYS A 386 -1.99 10.72 9.79
C LYS A 386 -1.38 9.36 10.12
N MET A 387 -0.07 9.30 10.37
CA MET A 387 0.59 8.06 10.75
C MET A 387 0.13 7.59 12.13
N HIS A 388 0.08 8.50 13.10
CA HIS A 388 -0.45 8.25 14.44
C HIS A 388 -1.85 7.62 14.41
N ASP A 389 -2.80 8.23 13.69
CA ASP A 389 -4.18 7.74 13.60
C ASP A 389 -4.24 6.35 12.94
N ALA A 390 -3.47 6.14 11.88
CA ALA A 390 -3.41 4.86 11.19
C ALA A 390 -2.85 3.73 12.06
N HIS A 391 -1.83 4.01 12.87
CA HIS A 391 -1.30 3.03 13.83
C HIS A 391 -2.29 2.72 14.95
N LEU A 392 -3.03 3.71 15.45
CA LEU A 392 -4.09 3.46 16.43
C LEU A 392 -5.21 2.60 15.85
N GLU A 393 -5.65 2.87 14.62
CA GLU A 393 -6.64 2.04 13.93
C GLU A 393 -6.12 0.60 13.74
N ALA A 394 -4.85 0.45 13.35
CA ALA A 394 -4.25 -0.87 13.20
C ALA A 394 -4.19 -1.64 14.53
N ILE A 395 -3.90 -0.99 15.66
CA ILE A 395 -3.95 -1.64 16.98
C ILE A 395 -5.36 -2.17 17.29
N VAL A 396 -6.40 -1.37 17.00
CA VAL A 396 -7.80 -1.73 17.27
C VAL A 396 -8.26 -2.92 16.43
N ASN A 397 -7.84 -2.96 15.15
CA ASN A 397 -8.31 -3.94 14.18
C ASN A 397 -7.36 -5.15 14.02
N SER A 398 -6.21 -5.16 14.69
CA SER A 398 -5.19 -6.21 14.53
C SER A 398 -5.60 -7.54 15.16
N ALA A 399 -5.28 -8.63 14.46
CA ALA A 399 -5.35 -9.98 15.03
C ALA A 399 -4.22 -10.27 16.03
N PHE A 400 -3.19 -9.42 16.08
CA PHE A 400 -2.09 -9.48 17.05
C PHE A 400 -1.67 -8.08 17.55
N PRO A 401 -2.48 -7.47 18.43
CA PRO A 401 -2.25 -6.09 18.88
C PRO A 401 -0.90 -5.82 19.55
N LEU A 402 -0.26 -6.84 20.13
CA LEU A 402 1.07 -6.70 20.76
C LEU A 402 2.10 -6.15 19.78
N LEU A 403 2.20 -6.70 18.57
CA LEU A 403 3.15 -6.23 17.58
C LEU A 403 2.75 -4.86 17.00
N ASN A 404 1.46 -4.62 16.78
CA ASN A 404 0.99 -3.31 16.33
C ASN A 404 1.24 -2.19 17.35
N ARG A 405 1.19 -2.48 18.66
CA ARG A 405 1.62 -1.53 19.69
C ARG A 405 3.11 -1.23 19.62
N VAL A 406 3.96 -2.22 19.32
CA VAL A 406 5.39 -1.99 19.08
C VAL A 406 5.61 -1.11 17.86
N PHE A 407 4.92 -1.36 16.75
CA PHE A 407 4.96 -0.49 15.57
C PHE A 407 4.45 0.93 15.81
N TYR A 408 3.65 1.13 16.85
CA TYR A 408 3.15 2.44 17.28
C TYR A 408 4.07 3.13 18.32
N GLY A 409 5.03 2.41 18.90
CA GLY A 409 5.88 2.88 19.98
C GLY A 409 5.28 2.76 21.39
N ASP A 410 4.12 2.10 21.55
CA ASP A 410 3.45 1.90 22.84
C ASP A 410 3.96 0.66 23.59
N TYR A 411 5.23 0.72 24.01
CA TYR A 411 5.86 -0.36 24.77
C TYR A 411 5.26 -0.56 26.16
N ASN A 412 4.70 0.49 26.77
CA ASN A 412 4.00 0.35 28.05
C ASN A 412 2.73 -0.49 27.88
N GLY A 413 1.93 -0.25 26.84
CA GLY A 413 0.77 -1.08 26.53
C GLY A 413 1.12 -2.53 26.19
N VAL A 414 2.28 -2.77 25.55
CA VAL A 414 2.82 -4.13 25.33
C VAL A 414 3.09 -4.82 26.66
N VAL A 415 3.89 -4.19 27.52
CA VAL A 415 4.24 -4.74 28.84
C VAL A 415 3.00 -4.95 29.70
N ASP A 416 2.05 -4.01 29.70
CA ASP A 416 0.81 -4.13 30.48
C ASP A 416 -0.04 -5.33 30.06
N GLN A 417 -0.07 -5.67 28.77
CA GLN A 417 -0.70 -6.90 28.30
C GLN A 417 0.09 -8.15 28.73
N MET A 418 1.42 -8.09 28.74
CA MET A 418 2.28 -9.20 29.19
C MET A 418 2.19 -9.47 30.70
N ARG A 419 1.78 -8.50 31.52
CA ARG A 419 1.64 -8.67 33.00
C ARG A 419 0.71 -9.79 33.42
N GLN A 420 -0.15 -10.27 32.53
CA GLN A 420 -1.08 -11.37 32.80
C GLN A 420 -0.41 -12.76 32.71
N THR A 421 0.84 -12.81 32.24
CA THR A 421 1.59 -14.04 31.96
C THR A 421 2.79 -14.12 32.89
N ALA A 422 3.01 -15.27 33.54
CA ALA A 422 4.15 -15.42 34.45
C ALA A 422 5.48 -15.39 33.66
N PRO A 423 6.61 -14.98 34.25
CA PRO A 423 7.89 -14.94 33.54
C PRO A 423 8.27 -16.26 32.85
N ALA A 424 8.03 -17.40 33.52
CA ALA A 424 8.29 -18.72 32.95
C ALA A 424 7.46 -19.05 31.71
N GLU A 425 6.28 -18.42 31.57
CA GLU A 425 5.38 -18.59 30.43
C GLU A 425 5.67 -17.57 29.33
N ILE A 426 6.12 -16.36 29.66
CA ILE A 426 6.60 -15.37 28.67
C ILE A 426 7.80 -15.95 27.92
N PHE A 427 8.77 -16.48 28.67
CA PHE A 427 10.03 -17.00 28.15
C PHE A 427 9.98 -18.52 27.91
N SER A 428 8.94 -18.95 27.19
CA SER A 428 8.68 -20.34 26.82
C SER A 428 8.29 -20.46 25.35
N THR A 429 8.68 -21.56 24.70
CA THR A 429 8.22 -21.89 23.33
C THR A 429 6.73 -22.23 23.27
N LYS A 430 6.06 -22.36 24.41
CA LYS A 430 4.61 -22.57 24.53
C LYS A 430 3.92 -21.38 25.16
N SER A 431 4.47 -20.17 24.96
CA SER A 431 3.91 -18.98 25.58
C SER A 431 2.45 -18.78 25.16
N PRO A 432 1.53 -18.47 26.08
CA PRO A 432 0.15 -18.11 25.73
C PRO A 432 0.07 -16.77 25.00
N LEU A 433 1.17 -16.00 24.95
CA LEU A 433 1.29 -14.80 24.12
C LEU A 433 1.45 -15.13 22.62
N ILE A 434 1.71 -16.40 22.27
CA ILE A 434 2.01 -16.84 20.91
C ILE A 434 1.08 -17.98 20.50
N VAL A 435 1.04 -19.06 21.28
CA VAL A 435 0.26 -20.26 20.95
C VAL A 435 -1.22 -19.92 20.90
N GLY A 436 -1.89 -20.30 19.81
CA GLY A 436 -3.29 -19.99 19.53
C GLY A 436 -3.52 -18.61 18.94
N THR A 437 -2.45 -17.87 18.60
CA THR A 437 -2.52 -16.58 17.91
C THR A 437 -1.98 -16.69 16.48
N VAL A 438 -2.13 -15.63 15.68
CA VAL A 438 -1.57 -15.56 14.32
C VAL A 438 -0.03 -15.50 14.29
N ALA A 439 0.62 -15.31 15.44
CA ALA A 439 2.08 -15.32 15.56
C ALA A 439 2.68 -16.73 15.74
N GLU A 440 1.85 -17.76 15.98
CA GLU A 440 2.31 -19.15 16.11
C GLU A 440 2.93 -19.63 14.78
N GLY A 441 4.16 -20.12 14.84
CA GLY A 441 4.97 -20.48 13.66
C GLY A 441 5.72 -19.30 13.03
N TRP A 442 5.57 -18.09 13.55
CA TRP A 442 6.27 -16.86 13.13
C TRP A 442 7.15 -16.28 14.24
N GLU A 443 7.58 -17.09 15.20
CA GLU A 443 8.26 -16.63 16.42
C GLU A 443 9.54 -15.87 16.11
N THR A 444 10.38 -16.38 15.20
CA THR A 444 11.62 -15.71 14.80
C THR A 444 11.34 -14.37 14.14
N THR A 445 10.37 -14.31 13.21
CA THR A 445 9.97 -13.07 12.52
C THR A 445 9.40 -12.04 13.51
N LEU A 446 8.56 -12.46 14.45
CA LEU A 446 8.09 -11.61 15.54
C LEU A 446 9.28 -11.07 16.34
N GLY A 447 10.19 -11.95 16.75
CA GLY A 447 11.40 -11.58 17.50
C GLY A 447 12.26 -10.55 16.77
N GLU A 448 12.49 -10.73 15.47
CA GLU A 448 13.25 -9.79 14.62
C GLU A 448 12.59 -8.40 14.56
N HIS A 449 11.26 -8.33 14.40
CA HIS A 449 10.53 -7.05 14.44
C HIS A 449 10.65 -6.38 15.81
N LEU A 450 10.52 -7.13 16.91
CA LEU A 450 10.65 -6.60 18.27
C LEU A 450 12.07 -6.04 18.52
N ILE A 451 13.11 -6.79 18.14
CA ILE A 451 14.51 -6.34 18.29
C ILE A 451 14.75 -5.09 17.45
N SER A 452 14.40 -5.12 16.16
CA SER A 452 14.62 -4.00 15.25
C SER A 452 13.97 -2.71 15.74
N ALA A 453 12.71 -2.78 16.21
CA ALA A 453 11.99 -1.62 16.73
C ALA A 453 12.61 -1.11 18.04
N THR A 454 12.89 -2.02 19.00
CA THR A 454 13.46 -1.64 20.30
C THR A 454 14.86 -1.05 20.19
N GLU A 455 15.71 -1.53 19.28
CA GLU A 455 17.05 -0.98 19.05
C GLU A 455 17.00 0.46 18.54
N ARG A 456 16.08 0.80 17.62
CA ARG A 456 15.88 2.18 17.15
C ARG A 456 15.53 3.13 18.30
N VAL A 457 14.65 2.69 19.20
CA VAL A 457 14.20 3.50 20.35
C VAL A 457 15.30 3.64 21.40
N LEU A 458 15.98 2.55 21.76
CA LEU A 458 17.06 2.59 22.78
C LEU A 458 18.26 3.42 22.33
N ALA A 459 18.49 3.57 21.02
CA ALA A 459 19.54 4.43 20.48
C ALA A 459 19.33 5.91 20.84
N ILE A 460 18.08 6.35 21.03
CA ILE A 460 17.72 7.74 21.36
C ILE A 460 17.19 7.91 22.79
N GLN A 461 16.65 6.85 23.40
CA GLN A 461 16.06 6.85 24.74
C GLN A 461 16.54 5.61 25.53
N PRO A 462 17.79 5.60 26.03
CA PRO A 462 18.42 4.43 26.67
C PRO A 462 17.96 4.13 28.11
N ASP A 463 16.98 4.89 28.61
CA ASP A 463 16.46 4.77 29.98
C ASP A 463 14.99 4.31 30.01
N ARG A 464 14.55 3.55 28.98
CA ARG A 464 13.20 3.00 28.83
C ARG A 464 13.15 1.53 29.25
N ALA A 465 12.72 1.25 30.49
CA ALA A 465 12.71 -0.09 31.07
C ALA A 465 11.84 -1.09 30.27
N GLU A 466 10.67 -0.64 29.84
CA GLU A 466 9.71 -1.41 29.05
C GLU A 466 10.27 -1.83 27.69
N VAL A 467 11.11 -0.99 27.07
CA VAL A 467 11.73 -1.27 25.77
C VAL A 467 12.79 -2.36 25.90
N PHE A 468 13.60 -2.32 26.96
CA PHE A 468 14.53 -3.42 27.29
C PHE A 468 13.79 -4.74 27.56
N PHE A 469 12.67 -4.70 28.27
CA PHE A 469 11.89 -5.91 28.54
C PHE A 469 11.35 -6.54 27.25
N VAL A 470 10.79 -5.72 26.34
CA VAL A 470 10.30 -6.18 25.04
C VAL A 470 11.46 -6.67 24.16
N GLN A 471 12.63 -6.03 24.22
CA GLN A 471 13.83 -6.47 23.51
C GLN A 471 14.29 -7.85 23.99
N ALA A 472 14.31 -8.08 25.30
CA ALA A 472 14.66 -9.38 25.88
C ALA A 472 13.71 -10.49 25.40
N TRP A 473 12.41 -10.18 25.29
CA TRP A 473 11.44 -11.12 24.73
C TRP A 473 11.70 -11.39 23.24
N GLY A 474 11.95 -10.35 22.45
CA GLY A 474 12.31 -10.49 21.04
C GLY A 474 13.55 -11.38 20.83
N ARG A 475 14.62 -11.13 21.62
CA ARG A 475 15.84 -11.96 21.62
C ARG A 475 15.55 -13.41 21.95
N PHE A 476 14.72 -13.67 22.97
CA PHE A 476 14.33 -15.02 23.32
C PHE A 476 13.63 -15.77 22.16
N LEU A 477 12.79 -15.07 21.39
CA LEU A 477 12.07 -15.67 20.25
C LEU A 477 12.99 -15.98 19.06
N VAL A 478 14.04 -15.19 18.86
CA VAL A 478 15.06 -15.44 17.83
C VAL A 478 16.03 -16.52 18.27
N ASP A 479 16.63 -16.37 19.46
CA ASP A 479 17.59 -17.29 20.04
C ASP A 479 17.48 -17.29 21.57
N ALA A 480 16.85 -18.33 22.12
CA ALA A 480 16.67 -18.51 23.55
C ALA A 480 17.99 -18.67 24.35
N THR A 481 19.13 -18.74 23.67
CA THR A 481 20.47 -18.81 24.27
C THR A 481 21.23 -17.48 24.23
N ASP A 482 20.65 -16.42 23.65
CA ASP A 482 21.29 -15.11 23.57
C ASP A 482 21.62 -14.57 24.98
N PRO A 483 22.91 -14.36 25.33
CA PRO A 483 23.30 -13.85 26.64
C PRO A 483 22.79 -12.43 26.91
N ALA A 484 22.44 -11.66 25.87
CA ALA A 484 21.88 -10.32 26.03
C ALA A 484 20.49 -10.34 26.68
N ILE A 485 19.74 -11.44 26.61
CA ILE A 485 18.42 -11.56 27.29
C ILE A 485 18.55 -11.25 28.78
N ALA A 486 19.54 -11.83 29.45
CA ALA A 486 19.78 -11.59 30.88
C ALA A 486 20.17 -10.13 31.15
N THR A 487 20.94 -9.52 30.24
CA THR A 487 21.40 -8.13 30.34
C THR A 487 20.23 -7.15 30.21
N ASP A 488 19.35 -7.38 29.25
CA ASP A 488 18.18 -6.55 28.99
C ASP A 488 17.15 -6.66 30.13
N LEU A 489 16.89 -7.87 30.63
CA LEU A 489 16.03 -8.06 31.81
C LEU A 489 16.58 -7.37 33.06
N ASP A 490 17.88 -7.49 33.31
CA ASP A 490 18.53 -6.81 34.42
C ASP A 490 18.44 -5.28 34.29
N ARG A 491 18.62 -4.77 33.07
CA ARG A 491 18.53 -3.33 32.79
C ARG A 491 17.10 -2.82 33.01
N ALA A 492 16.08 -3.55 32.55
CA ALA A 492 14.67 -3.22 32.79
C ALA A 492 14.36 -3.16 34.29
N ALA A 493 14.79 -4.17 35.06
CA ALA A 493 14.58 -4.23 36.50
C ALA A 493 15.33 -3.12 37.26
N GLN A 494 16.53 -2.72 36.81
CA GLN A 494 17.30 -1.62 37.40
C GLN A 494 16.66 -0.26 37.13
N LEU A 495 16.17 -0.04 35.92
CA LEU A 495 15.53 1.22 35.52
C LEU A 495 14.18 1.42 36.21
N GLN A 496 13.42 0.35 36.44
CA GLN A 496 12.10 0.43 37.08
C GLN A 496 11.91 -0.67 38.15
N PRO A 497 12.59 -0.55 39.31
CA PRO A 497 12.61 -1.58 40.36
C PRO A 497 11.26 -1.80 41.04
N ASP A 498 10.35 -0.84 40.95
CA ASP A 498 9.00 -0.95 41.51
C ASP A 498 8.03 -1.70 40.58
N THR A 499 8.53 -2.29 39.48
CA THR A 499 7.72 -3.07 38.54
C THR A 499 7.92 -4.56 38.73
N PRO A 500 6.96 -5.28 39.36
CA PRO A 500 7.14 -6.69 39.71
C PRO A 500 7.51 -7.56 38.52
N LEU A 501 6.83 -7.38 37.37
CA LEU A 501 7.10 -8.16 36.16
C LEU A 501 8.59 -8.11 35.74
N PHE A 502 9.23 -6.94 35.81
CA PHE A 502 10.63 -6.79 35.40
C PHE A 502 11.58 -7.46 36.39
N VAL A 503 11.39 -7.21 37.69
CA VAL A 503 12.21 -7.78 38.76
C VAL A 503 12.04 -9.30 38.85
N GLU A 504 10.82 -9.79 38.77
CA GLU A 504 10.50 -11.22 38.81
C GLU A 504 11.05 -11.94 37.58
N SER A 505 10.97 -11.34 36.39
CA SER A 505 11.55 -11.93 35.18
C SER A 505 13.06 -11.99 35.21
N ALA A 506 13.74 -10.91 35.63
CA ALA A 506 15.19 -10.91 35.81
C ALA A 506 15.65 -11.95 36.85
N THR A 507 14.91 -12.05 37.96
CA THR A 507 15.20 -13.04 39.02
C THR A 507 14.95 -14.46 38.55
N TRP A 508 13.84 -14.70 37.87
CA TRP A 508 13.50 -16.02 37.34
C TRP A 508 14.52 -16.48 36.30
N TRP A 509 14.89 -15.61 35.34
CA TRP A 509 15.84 -15.93 34.27
C TRP A 509 17.21 -16.36 34.81
N LYS A 510 17.69 -15.69 35.88
CA LYS A 510 18.95 -16.05 36.55
C LYS A 510 18.93 -17.42 37.23
N ASN A 511 17.75 -17.92 37.60
CA ASN A 511 17.57 -19.17 38.35
C ASN A 511 17.16 -20.36 37.47
N ARG A 512 17.01 -20.16 36.15
CA ARG A 512 16.54 -21.15 35.17
C ARG A 512 17.57 -22.25 34.86
#